data_AF-A0A1Y0RHW0-F1
#
_entry.id   AF-A0A1Y0RHW0-F1
#
_cell.length_a   1.000
_cell.length_b   1.000
_cell.length_c   1.000
_cell.angle_alpha   90.00
_cell.angle_beta   90.00
_cell.angle_gamma   90.00
#
_symmetry.space_group_name_H-M   'P 1'
#
loop_
_entity.id
_entity.type
_entity.pdbx_description
1 polymer ?
#
loop_
_entity_poly.entity_id
_entity_poly.type
_entity_poly.pdbx_seq_one_letter_code
_entity_poly.pdbx_strand_id
1 'polypeptide(L)'
;MHRLITVAITLLLSFLLSTKLAYAQAAPVSLLEQKREGAKVEQIPSSTLATLGDPLFKLVLKDHADVTNLAEIEKLIKGAAGREETFVVDETIVDTRPKIGTQPATRRAVLTFTGRNQGEQLDRNVMLSVFFNSENFPDVQAIEALGWDGQRGRYNYYKLDNQGTPGKLSWKFRDSSVQADLLQPAQRTGTCLQCHVNGAPVMKELALPWNNWHSISFAASYLKSNWKVGTNSPRIAQNLGGAERLETNFIAPAINEFNDKRINESIAQNNGSPVTNPNGSQQVTKGKRLLRPLFVTTEVNLISSNQQVGSLHPFGNTPTPGPFGDVKIPNTFFLNANLINGSGPQSVQGLSLGDSLKFSDIAVVKPEEYRQLLNRSGVQLGGKAGDANFAWFVPEPSHVDNSLVDQLLERGVVTPEFVAAVMAIDLETPVFSSKRQELLQFIPEQFNFQPLQSGTKPRHPDDLTQKVIAALEAAKPTSDSAPGQFLAILKNSNPLQVLRERVQAYSNSIDQKLNKSNQATRQAELKRLYDLAIARRKAVLDDPVLTALNETGNELFPVPNTGIASATTGQ
;
A
#
# COMPACT_ATOMS: atom_id res chain seq x y z
N MET A 1 36.21 69.74 -35.69
CA MET A 1 35.58 69.42 -34.39
C MET A 1 34.45 68.41 -34.48
N HIS A 2 33.58 68.42 -35.50
CA HIS A 2 32.47 67.43 -35.59
C HIS A 2 32.90 65.96 -35.75
N ARG A 3 34.01 65.64 -36.43
CA ARG A 3 34.47 64.24 -36.58
C ARG A 3 35.10 63.63 -35.30
N LEU A 4 35.53 64.46 -34.35
CA LEU A 4 36.10 63.99 -33.08
C LEU A 4 35.01 63.66 -32.04
N ILE A 5 33.84 64.28 -32.15
CA ILE A 5 32.70 64.03 -31.25
C ILE A 5 31.99 62.72 -31.63
N THR A 6 31.91 62.39 -32.92
CA THR A 6 31.26 61.14 -33.37
C THR A 6 32.05 59.90 -32.93
N VAL A 7 33.38 59.92 -33.01
CA VAL A 7 34.24 58.78 -32.61
C VAL A 7 34.21 58.56 -31.10
N ALA A 8 34.14 59.62 -30.29
CA ALA A 8 34.01 59.52 -28.84
C ALA A 8 32.66 58.93 -28.40
N ILE A 9 31.56 59.26 -29.09
CA ILE A 9 30.23 58.72 -28.78
C ILE A 9 30.12 57.25 -29.21
N THR A 10 30.72 56.84 -30.33
CA THR A 10 30.71 55.42 -30.76
C THR A 10 31.57 54.54 -29.85
N LEU A 11 32.70 55.05 -29.32
CA LEU A 11 33.52 54.32 -28.34
C LEU A 11 32.85 54.22 -26.97
N LEU A 12 32.11 55.24 -26.53
CA LEU A 12 31.35 55.18 -25.27
C LEU A 12 30.13 54.22 -25.37
N LEU A 13 29.46 54.17 -26.53
CA LEU A 13 28.39 53.20 -26.78
C LEU A 13 28.92 51.76 -26.89
N SER A 14 30.12 51.58 -27.44
CA SER A 14 30.76 50.25 -27.55
C SER A 14 31.22 49.73 -26.18
N PHE A 15 31.66 50.61 -25.28
CA PHE A 15 32.05 50.23 -23.92
C PHE A 15 30.85 49.92 -23.02
N LEU A 16 29.70 50.58 -23.24
CA LEU A 16 28.44 50.33 -22.53
C LEU A 16 27.65 49.11 -23.03
N LEU A 17 27.93 48.60 -24.24
CA LEU A 17 27.38 47.31 -24.71
C LEU A 17 28.26 46.09 -24.35
N SER A 18 29.42 46.30 -23.74
CA SER A 18 30.32 45.22 -23.29
C SER A 18 30.36 45.00 -21.78
N THR A 19 29.50 45.67 -21.00
CA THR A 19 29.14 45.14 -19.69
C THR A 19 28.29 43.91 -19.94
N LYS A 20 28.96 42.76 -20.05
CA LYS A 20 28.36 41.47 -19.76
C LYS A 20 27.52 41.68 -18.51
N LEU A 21 26.20 41.68 -18.68
CA LEU A 21 25.30 41.19 -17.65
C LEU A 21 25.84 39.79 -17.36
N ALA A 22 26.77 39.71 -16.41
CA ALA A 22 26.89 38.54 -15.58
C ALA A 22 25.50 38.42 -14.97
N TYR A 23 24.61 37.70 -15.64
CA TYR A 23 23.57 36.98 -14.95
C TYR A 23 24.33 36.27 -13.84
N ALA A 24 24.21 36.78 -12.62
CA ALA A 24 24.52 36.00 -11.45
C ALA A 24 23.67 34.75 -11.65
N GLN A 25 24.29 33.66 -12.14
CA GLN A 25 23.68 32.36 -12.04
C GLN A 25 23.42 32.23 -10.54
N ALA A 26 22.15 32.33 -10.17
CA ALA A 26 21.73 32.04 -8.82
C ALA A 26 22.41 30.71 -8.47
N ALA A 27 23.11 30.66 -7.33
CA ALA A 27 23.74 29.43 -6.89
C ALA A 27 22.71 28.30 -7.03
N PRO A 28 23.06 27.17 -7.65
CA PRO A 28 22.09 26.12 -7.93
C PRO A 28 21.37 25.79 -6.63
N VAL A 29 20.04 25.96 -6.63
CA VAL A 29 19.25 25.64 -5.45
C VAL A 29 19.35 24.15 -5.25
N SER A 30 20.02 23.77 -4.17
CA SER A 30 20.35 22.39 -3.89
C SER A 30 19.24 21.73 -3.10
N LEU A 31 18.86 20.54 -3.56
CA LEU A 31 17.97 19.62 -2.85
C LEU A 31 18.49 19.37 -1.42
N LEU A 32 17.60 19.42 -0.44
CA LEU A 32 17.95 19.16 0.95
C LEU A 32 17.73 17.68 1.31
N GLU A 33 18.29 17.25 2.42
CA GLU A 33 18.01 15.96 3.04
C GLU A 33 17.45 16.18 4.45
N GLN A 34 16.38 15.46 4.77
CA GLN A 34 15.83 15.40 6.13
C GLN A 34 15.18 14.04 6.33
N LYS A 35 15.96 13.06 6.80
CA LYS A 35 15.51 11.66 6.85
C LYS A 35 14.29 11.40 7.73
N ARG A 36 14.10 12.24 8.76
CA ARG A 36 12.95 12.15 9.66
C ARG A 36 12.45 13.53 10.10
N GLU A 37 11.17 13.63 10.40
CA GLU A 37 10.59 14.85 10.95
C GLU A 37 11.30 15.26 12.25
N GLY A 38 11.52 16.56 12.39
CA GLY A 38 12.28 17.15 13.48
C GLY A 38 13.81 16.94 13.42
N ALA A 39 14.35 16.10 12.52
CA ALA A 39 15.80 16.04 12.33
C ALA A 39 16.33 17.31 11.67
N LYS A 40 17.63 17.55 11.86
CA LYS A 40 18.34 18.64 11.22
C LYS A 40 18.24 18.52 9.69
N VAL A 41 17.88 19.61 9.05
CA VAL A 41 17.88 19.73 7.59
C VAL A 41 19.31 20.02 7.14
N GLU A 42 19.79 19.23 6.19
CA GLU A 42 21.15 19.33 5.67
C GLU A 42 21.15 19.39 4.15
N GLN A 43 22.28 19.81 3.58
CA GLN A 43 22.50 19.69 2.15
C GLN A 43 22.66 18.22 1.79
N ILE A 44 21.98 17.77 0.74
CA ILE A 44 22.09 16.38 0.32
C ILE A 44 23.54 16.05 -0.06
N PRO A 45 24.16 14.98 0.49
CA PRO A 45 25.52 14.61 0.12
C PRO A 45 25.63 14.30 -1.38
N SER A 46 26.72 14.69 -2.03
CA SER A 46 26.93 14.41 -3.46
C SER A 46 26.90 12.91 -3.78
N SER A 47 27.30 12.06 -2.85
CA SER A 47 27.19 10.59 -2.96
C SER A 47 25.74 10.14 -3.00
N THR A 48 24.86 10.72 -2.19
CA THR A 48 23.42 10.41 -2.20
C THR A 48 22.78 10.94 -3.48
N LEU A 49 23.09 12.19 -3.86
CA LEU A 49 22.59 12.82 -5.07
C LEU A 49 22.93 12.02 -6.33
N ALA A 50 24.15 11.49 -6.43
CA ALA A 50 24.59 10.63 -7.54
C ALA A 50 23.84 9.29 -7.62
N THR A 51 23.09 8.93 -6.58
CA THR A 51 22.29 7.70 -6.54
C THR A 51 20.82 7.92 -6.87
N LEU A 52 20.37 9.16 -7.05
CA LEU A 52 19.00 9.47 -7.44
C LEU A 52 18.85 9.41 -8.97
N GLY A 53 17.84 8.69 -9.44
CA GLY A 53 17.60 8.47 -10.87
C GLY A 53 16.13 8.30 -11.24
N ASP A 54 15.21 8.54 -10.31
CA ASP A 54 13.77 8.51 -10.58
C ASP A 54 13.30 9.75 -11.37
N PRO A 55 12.12 9.72 -12.03
CA PRO A 55 11.71 10.81 -12.89
C PRO A 55 11.39 12.11 -12.14
N LEU A 56 10.98 12.07 -10.86
CA LEU A 56 10.79 13.30 -10.09
C LEU A 56 12.13 14.01 -9.88
N PHE A 57 13.17 13.26 -9.51
CA PHE A 57 14.51 13.81 -9.40
C PHE A 57 15.02 14.39 -10.72
N LYS A 58 14.96 13.60 -11.80
CA LYS A 58 15.53 13.99 -13.10
C LYS A 58 14.81 15.16 -13.76
N LEU A 59 13.48 15.21 -13.66
CA LEU A 59 12.66 16.21 -14.35
C LEU A 59 12.42 17.48 -13.51
N VAL A 60 12.54 17.38 -12.18
CA VAL A 60 12.26 18.50 -11.26
C VAL A 60 13.45 18.76 -10.34
N LEU A 61 13.76 17.85 -9.42
CA LEU A 61 14.60 18.20 -8.26
C LEU A 61 16.08 18.41 -8.57
N LYS A 62 16.57 17.90 -9.70
CA LYS A 62 17.97 18.05 -10.09
C LYS A 62 18.31 19.51 -10.45
N ASP A 63 17.44 20.16 -11.22
CA ASP A 63 17.68 21.48 -11.81
C ASP A 63 16.70 22.56 -11.30
N HIS A 64 15.60 22.15 -10.66
CA HIS A 64 14.47 23.00 -10.25
C HIS A 64 13.98 22.70 -8.82
N ALA A 65 14.89 22.38 -7.88
CA ALA A 65 14.53 22.14 -6.47
C ALA A 65 13.96 23.37 -5.74
N ASP A 66 14.03 24.55 -6.34
CA ASP A 66 13.41 25.79 -5.88
C ASP A 66 11.92 25.90 -6.23
N VAL A 67 11.44 25.11 -7.19
CA VAL A 67 10.04 25.13 -7.59
C VAL A 67 9.17 24.48 -6.52
N THR A 68 8.29 25.29 -5.95
CA THR A 68 7.38 24.88 -4.85
C THR A 68 5.90 24.99 -5.23
N ASN A 69 5.60 25.56 -6.40
CA ASN A 69 4.25 25.66 -6.92
C ASN A 69 3.84 24.35 -7.60
N LEU A 70 2.73 23.74 -7.17
CA LEU A 70 2.28 22.46 -7.71
C LEU A 70 2.07 22.47 -9.23
N ALA A 71 1.46 23.52 -9.79
CA ALA A 71 1.19 23.57 -11.23
C ALA A 71 2.48 23.61 -12.06
N GLU A 72 3.52 24.26 -11.55
CA GLU A 72 4.84 24.27 -12.18
C GLU A 72 5.56 22.92 -12.02
N ILE A 73 5.49 22.30 -10.84
CA ILE A 73 6.00 20.93 -10.60
C ILE A 73 5.36 19.94 -11.59
N GLU A 74 4.03 19.94 -11.71
CA GLU A 74 3.31 19.07 -12.63
C GLU A 74 3.69 19.31 -14.09
N LYS A 75 3.88 20.58 -14.48
CA LYS A 75 4.35 20.95 -15.83
C LYS A 75 5.74 20.40 -16.10
N LEU A 76 6.66 20.49 -15.13
CA LEU A 76 8.00 19.94 -15.24
C LEU A 76 7.98 18.41 -15.31
N ILE A 77 7.10 17.73 -14.56
CA ILE A 77 6.96 16.27 -14.64
C ILE A 77 6.40 15.88 -16.01
N LYS A 78 5.19 16.33 -16.36
CA LYS A 78 4.43 15.80 -17.50
C LYS A 78 4.88 16.35 -18.86
N GLY A 79 5.54 17.51 -18.90
CA GLY A 79 5.88 18.19 -20.14
C GLY A 79 4.63 18.61 -20.94
N ALA A 80 4.79 18.77 -22.27
CA ALA A 80 3.70 19.24 -23.13
C ALA A 80 2.67 18.16 -23.50
N ALA A 81 3.09 16.89 -23.54
CA ALA A 81 2.29 15.77 -24.02
C ALA A 81 1.84 14.79 -22.93
N GLY A 82 2.37 14.93 -21.71
CA GLY A 82 1.96 14.10 -20.58
C GLY A 82 0.60 14.47 -20.03
N ARG A 83 -0.02 13.52 -19.35
CA ARG A 83 -1.34 13.64 -18.72
C ARG A 83 -1.21 13.42 -17.22
N GLU A 84 -1.99 14.18 -16.46
CA GLU A 84 -2.21 13.94 -15.04
C GLU A 84 -3.59 13.33 -14.79
N GLU A 85 -3.69 12.50 -13.76
CA GLU A 85 -4.97 12.05 -13.18
C GLU A 85 -5.00 12.37 -11.69
N THR A 86 -6.18 12.72 -11.18
CA THR A 86 -6.40 13.07 -9.77
C THR A 86 -7.32 12.05 -9.11
N PHE A 87 -6.92 11.52 -7.96
CA PHE A 87 -7.68 10.57 -7.16
C PHE A 87 -7.87 11.14 -5.77
N VAL A 88 -9.07 11.00 -5.18
CA VAL A 88 -9.38 11.58 -3.86
C VAL A 88 -9.61 10.48 -2.85
N VAL A 89 -8.98 10.63 -1.68
CA VAL A 89 -9.09 9.74 -0.52
C VAL A 89 -9.30 10.55 0.74
N ASP A 90 -10.21 10.09 1.59
CA ASP A 90 -10.43 10.62 2.93
C ASP A 90 -11.29 9.66 3.75
N GLU A 91 -10.92 9.42 5.01
CA GLU A 91 -11.68 8.56 5.92
C GLU A 91 -13.06 9.17 6.29
N THR A 92 -13.22 10.48 6.08
CA THR A 92 -14.50 11.19 6.16
C THR A 92 -15.09 11.51 4.79
N ILE A 93 -14.73 10.78 3.72
CA ILE A 93 -15.16 11.12 2.35
C ILE A 93 -16.69 11.17 2.18
N VAL A 94 -17.46 10.51 3.04
CA VAL A 94 -18.93 10.60 3.02
C VAL A 94 -19.49 11.88 3.65
N ASP A 95 -18.67 12.65 4.38
CA ASP A 95 -19.05 13.97 4.86
C ASP A 95 -19.09 14.95 3.70
N THR A 96 -20.29 15.36 3.31
CA THR A 96 -20.48 16.22 2.13
C THR A 96 -20.37 17.71 2.46
N ARG A 97 -20.19 18.08 3.74
CA ARG A 97 -20.24 19.47 4.17
C ARG A 97 -19.02 20.23 3.63
N PRO A 98 -19.19 21.43 3.03
CA PRO A 98 -18.06 22.22 2.55
C PRO A 98 -17.28 22.89 3.69
N LYS A 99 -17.82 22.89 4.92
CA LYS A 99 -17.17 23.46 6.10
C LYS A 99 -17.28 22.54 7.29
N ILE A 100 -16.20 22.47 8.06
CA ILE A 100 -16.17 21.86 9.39
C ILE A 100 -15.96 22.99 10.40
N GLY A 101 -17.02 23.30 11.16
CA GLY A 101 -17.07 24.54 11.94
C GLY A 101 -17.01 25.77 11.02
N THR A 102 -15.99 26.61 11.20
CA THR A 102 -15.77 27.80 10.37
C THR A 102 -14.79 27.58 9.21
N GLN A 103 -14.06 26.46 9.20
CA GLN A 103 -13.00 26.19 8.24
C GLN A 103 -13.52 25.43 7.01
N PRO A 104 -12.96 25.68 5.82
CA PRO A 104 -13.15 24.82 4.65
C PRO A 104 -12.81 23.36 4.99
N ALA A 105 -13.67 22.42 4.59
CA ALA A 105 -13.37 21.00 4.71
C ALA A 105 -12.19 20.62 3.80
N THR A 106 -11.28 19.79 4.29
CA THR A 106 -10.07 19.35 3.58
C THR A 106 -10.20 17.91 3.11
N ARG A 107 -9.45 17.56 2.05
CA ARG A 107 -9.32 16.18 1.53
C ARG A 107 -7.88 15.97 1.08
N ARG A 108 -7.47 14.71 1.00
CA ARG A 108 -6.22 14.32 0.33
C ARG A 108 -6.51 13.93 -1.12
N ALA A 109 -5.59 14.31 -2.01
CA ALA A 109 -5.57 13.85 -3.38
C ALA A 109 -4.21 13.24 -3.73
N VAL A 110 -4.26 12.21 -4.57
CA VAL A 110 -3.09 11.58 -5.18
C VAL A 110 -3.09 11.91 -6.66
N LEU A 111 -1.93 12.32 -7.17
CA LEU A 111 -1.70 12.67 -8.57
C LEU A 111 -0.77 11.66 -9.21
N THR A 112 -1.16 11.12 -10.36
CA THR A 112 -0.31 10.25 -11.17
C THR A 112 -0.10 10.84 -12.55
N PHE A 113 0.97 10.40 -13.22
CA PHE A 113 1.38 10.96 -14.51
C PHE A 113 1.61 9.85 -15.53
N THR A 114 1.18 10.10 -16.77
CA THR A 114 1.46 9.23 -17.92
C THR A 114 1.99 10.05 -19.09
N GLY A 115 2.79 9.44 -19.96
CA GLY A 115 3.33 10.07 -21.16
C GLY A 115 4.85 9.99 -21.23
N ARG A 116 5.48 10.96 -21.89
CA ARG A 116 6.94 11.00 -22.05
C ARG A 116 7.44 12.43 -21.96
N ASN A 117 8.52 12.64 -21.21
CA ASN A 117 9.13 13.95 -21.05
C ASN A 117 10.65 13.83 -20.90
N GLN A 118 11.41 14.61 -21.67
CA GLN A 118 12.89 14.62 -21.66
C GLN A 118 13.56 13.23 -21.66
N GLY A 119 12.98 12.26 -22.37
CA GLY A 119 13.49 10.89 -22.44
C GLY A 119 12.95 9.94 -21.37
N GLU A 120 12.41 10.47 -20.27
CA GLU A 120 11.73 9.68 -19.23
C GLU A 120 10.33 9.27 -19.69
N GLN A 121 10.05 7.97 -19.61
CA GLN A 121 8.70 7.43 -19.77
C GLN A 121 7.98 7.59 -18.43
N LEU A 122 6.83 8.25 -18.43
CA LEU A 122 5.95 8.35 -17.27
C LEU A 122 4.89 7.27 -17.38
N ASP A 123 4.98 6.31 -16.48
CA ASP A 123 4.07 5.18 -16.32
C ASP A 123 4.37 4.58 -14.95
N ARG A 124 3.38 4.56 -14.05
CA ARG A 124 3.46 3.95 -12.70
C ARG A 124 4.68 4.29 -11.83
N ASN A 125 5.40 5.37 -12.12
CA ASN A 125 6.74 5.64 -11.60
C ASN A 125 6.94 7.00 -10.92
N VAL A 126 5.94 7.89 -10.94
CA VAL A 126 5.93 9.13 -10.14
C VAL A 126 4.52 9.38 -9.63
N MET A 127 4.42 9.71 -8.35
CA MET A 127 3.16 10.06 -7.70
C MET A 127 3.37 11.18 -6.69
N LEU A 128 2.41 12.11 -6.65
CA LEU A 128 2.35 13.16 -5.64
C LEU A 128 1.11 12.95 -4.75
N SER A 129 1.26 13.22 -3.46
CA SER A 129 0.17 13.31 -2.48
C SER A 129 0.08 14.76 -2.01
N VAL A 130 -1.11 15.34 -2.15
CA VAL A 130 -1.39 16.76 -1.86
C VAL A 130 -2.69 16.88 -1.07
N PHE A 131 -2.83 17.98 -0.33
CA PHE A 131 -4.09 18.35 0.28
C PHE A 131 -4.79 19.43 -0.55
N PHE A 132 -6.11 19.43 -0.49
CA PHE A 132 -6.95 20.49 -1.02
C PHE A 132 -8.15 20.71 -0.09
N ASN A 133 -8.89 21.79 -0.31
CA ASN A 133 -10.07 22.09 0.49
C ASN A 133 -11.28 22.40 -0.39
N SER A 134 -12.44 22.58 0.23
CA SER A 134 -13.71 22.81 -0.45
C SER A 134 -13.76 24.08 -1.31
N GLU A 135 -12.80 24.98 -1.18
CA GLU A 135 -12.72 26.23 -1.91
C GLU A 135 -11.66 26.20 -3.02
N ASN A 136 -10.48 25.59 -2.77
CA ASN A 136 -9.30 25.69 -3.65
C ASN A 136 -8.54 24.36 -3.80
N PHE A 137 -7.82 24.24 -4.93
CA PHE A 137 -6.87 23.15 -5.19
C PHE A 137 -5.58 23.70 -5.79
N PRO A 138 -4.40 23.28 -5.30
CA PRO A 138 -4.15 22.61 -4.01
C PRO A 138 -4.20 23.61 -2.83
N ASP A 139 -4.23 23.08 -1.60
CA ASP A 139 -3.89 23.81 -0.38
C ASP A 139 -2.44 23.44 -0.01
N VAL A 140 -1.45 24.05 -0.69
CA VAL A 140 -0.04 23.62 -0.60
C VAL A 140 0.57 24.04 0.74
N GLN A 141 0.40 23.19 1.73
CA GLN A 141 1.15 23.23 2.98
C GLN A 141 2.29 22.20 2.95
N ALA A 142 2.06 21.07 2.28
CA ALA A 142 3.07 20.09 1.97
C ALA A 142 2.71 19.32 0.68
N ILE A 143 3.73 18.78 0.01
CA ILE A 143 3.59 17.76 -1.04
C ILE A 143 4.46 16.58 -0.63
N GLU A 144 3.89 15.39 -0.58
CA GLU A 144 4.65 14.15 -0.47
C GLU A 144 4.78 13.52 -1.85
N ALA A 145 5.94 12.95 -2.15
CA ALA A 145 6.19 12.41 -3.47
C ALA A 145 7.01 11.12 -3.40
N LEU A 146 6.70 10.21 -4.32
CA LEU A 146 7.50 9.02 -4.57
C LEU A 146 7.87 8.94 -6.04
N GLY A 147 9.08 8.45 -6.31
CA GLY A 147 9.59 8.22 -7.65
C GLY A 147 10.30 6.87 -7.76
N TRP A 148 10.01 6.09 -8.80
CA TRP A 148 10.68 4.81 -9.07
C TRP A 148 11.96 5.02 -9.86
N ASP A 149 13.09 4.59 -9.30
CA ASP A 149 14.38 4.51 -9.99
C ASP A 149 14.52 3.11 -10.60
N GLY A 150 14.09 2.95 -11.86
CA GLY A 150 14.13 1.67 -12.56
C GLY A 150 15.54 1.10 -12.79
N GLN A 151 16.58 1.95 -12.78
CA GLN A 151 17.97 1.50 -12.90
C GLN A 151 18.43 0.83 -11.59
N ARG A 152 18.03 1.37 -10.45
CA ARG A 152 18.43 0.87 -9.12
C ARG A 152 17.39 -0.03 -8.46
N GLY A 153 16.19 -0.13 -9.04
CA GLY A 153 15.11 -1.00 -8.56
C GLY A 153 14.52 -0.57 -7.21
N ARG A 154 14.35 0.73 -6.98
CA ARG A 154 13.87 1.26 -5.69
C ARG A 154 12.99 2.49 -5.86
N TYR A 155 12.12 2.74 -4.88
CA TYR A 155 11.46 4.03 -4.73
C TYR A 155 12.35 5.01 -3.94
N ASN A 156 12.34 6.26 -4.34
CA ASN A 156 12.86 7.39 -3.57
C ASN A 156 11.68 8.24 -3.10
N TYR A 157 11.73 8.67 -1.84
CA TYR A 157 10.69 9.45 -1.18
C TYR A 157 11.15 10.87 -0.93
N TYR A 158 10.29 11.82 -1.26
CA TYR A 158 10.57 13.24 -1.14
C TYR A 158 9.39 13.94 -0.45
N LYS A 159 9.68 15.07 0.19
CA LYS A 159 8.65 15.94 0.74
C LYS A 159 9.00 17.39 0.51
N LEU A 160 8.03 18.17 0.06
CA LEU A 160 8.06 19.61 0.05
C LEU A 160 7.28 20.10 1.27
N ASP A 161 7.95 20.72 2.23
CA ASP A 161 7.31 21.32 3.41
C ASP A 161 8.22 22.41 4.01
N ASN A 162 7.75 23.06 5.08
CA ASN A 162 8.50 24.07 5.82
C ASN A 162 9.23 23.53 7.06
N GLN A 163 9.18 22.22 7.34
CA GLN A 163 9.80 21.65 8.55
C GLN A 163 11.31 21.80 8.49
N GLY A 164 11.92 22.33 9.55
CA GLY A 164 13.35 22.64 9.58
C GLY A 164 13.81 23.74 8.60
N THR A 165 12.89 24.34 7.82
CA THR A 165 13.11 25.54 7.00
C THR A 165 11.97 26.55 7.22
N PRO A 166 11.81 27.12 8.44
CA PRO A 166 10.67 27.96 8.77
C PRO A 166 10.48 29.13 7.80
N GLY A 167 9.22 29.38 7.41
CA GLY A 167 8.86 30.46 6.49
C GLY A 167 9.13 30.17 5.00
N LYS A 168 9.66 29.00 4.65
CA LYS A 168 9.93 28.61 3.26
C LYS A 168 9.67 27.12 3.02
N LEU A 169 8.87 26.79 2.01
CA LEU A 169 8.78 25.43 1.49
C LEU A 169 10.11 25.02 0.84
N SER A 170 10.60 23.82 1.17
CA SER A 170 11.82 23.26 0.58
C SER A 170 11.66 21.77 0.32
N TRP A 171 12.15 21.33 -0.84
CA TRP A 171 12.22 19.91 -1.18
C TRP A 171 13.30 19.22 -0.35
N LYS A 172 12.90 18.09 0.24
CA LYS A 172 13.78 17.23 1.04
C LYS A 172 13.68 15.80 0.52
N PHE A 173 14.83 15.19 0.25
CA PHE A 173 14.92 13.75 0.20
C PHE A 173 14.69 13.18 1.60
N ARG A 174 13.78 12.21 1.71
CA ARG A 174 13.34 11.63 2.98
C ARG A 174 13.92 10.23 3.19
N ASP A 175 13.79 9.34 2.21
CA ASP A 175 14.46 8.04 2.25
C ASP A 175 14.32 7.32 0.89
N SER A 176 14.79 6.08 0.80
CA SER A 176 14.49 5.16 -0.28
C SER A 176 13.88 3.85 0.24
N SER A 177 13.29 3.05 -0.63
CA SER A 177 12.74 1.74 -0.29
C SER A 177 13.79 0.69 0.05
N VAL A 178 15.09 1.03 0.00
CA VAL A 178 16.19 0.10 0.28
C VAL A 178 16.09 -0.39 1.72
N GLN A 179 15.87 -1.71 1.87
CA GLN A 179 15.78 -2.37 3.18
C GLN A 179 14.67 -1.83 4.10
N ALA A 180 13.63 -1.20 3.53
CA ALA A 180 12.50 -0.69 4.30
C ALA A 180 11.84 -1.80 5.15
N ASP A 181 11.77 -3.04 4.65
CA ASP A 181 11.24 -4.22 5.34
C ASP A 181 12.06 -4.69 6.56
N LEU A 182 13.29 -4.17 6.74
CA LEU A 182 14.17 -4.50 7.86
C LEU A 182 14.11 -3.48 9.00
N LEU A 183 13.48 -2.32 8.78
CA LEU A 183 13.39 -1.27 9.79
C LEU A 183 12.51 -1.68 10.97
N GLN A 184 13.05 -1.46 12.16
CA GLN A 184 12.34 -1.58 13.43
C GLN A 184 11.37 -0.41 13.65
N PRO A 185 10.33 -0.55 14.49
CA PRO A 185 9.34 0.51 14.74
C PRO A 185 9.96 1.90 15.02
N ALA A 186 10.92 1.97 15.94
CA ALA A 186 11.55 3.24 16.33
C ALA A 186 12.35 3.93 15.21
N GLN A 187 12.82 3.16 14.22
CA GLN A 187 13.55 3.68 13.06
C GLN A 187 12.59 4.29 12.02
N ARG A 188 11.31 3.89 12.04
CA ARG A 188 10.29 4.36 11.11
C ARG A 188 9.65 5.67 11.52
N THR A 189 9.56 5.94 12.82
CA THR A 189 8.86 7.10 13.37
C THR A 189 9.36 8.42 12.76
N GLY A 190 8.43 9.17 12.18
CA GLY A 190 8.71 10.45 11.51
C GLY A 190 9.36 10.32 10.14
N THR A 191 9.34 9.14 9.50
CA THR A 191 9.88 8.93 8.14
C THR A 191 8.75 8.58 7.18
N CYS A 192 8.98 8.69 5.87
CA CYS A 192 8.03 8.17 4.87
C CYS A 192 7.85 6.65 4.96
N LEU A 193 8.86 5.92 5.46
CA LEU A 193 8.84 4.47 5.65
C LEU A 193 7.99 4.03 6.87
N GLN A 194 7.37 4.98 7.57
CA GLN A 194 6.33 4.70 8.56
C GLN A 194 5.07 4.15 7.90
N CYS A 195 4.62 4.76 6.80
CA CYS A 195 3.46 4.29 6.04
C CYS A 195 3.85 3.31 4.92
N HIS A 196 5.03 3.46 4.33
CA HIS A 196 5.55 2.57 3.29
C HIS A 196 6.33 1.40 3.90
N VAL A 197 5.64 0.51 4.62
CA VAL A 197 6.26 -0.49 5.50
C VAL A 197 7.27 -1.38 4.77
N ASN A 198 6.86 -1.92 3.62
CA ASN A 198 7.71 -2.72 2.74
C ASN A 198 8.58 -1.89 1.78
N GLY A 199 8.36 -0.57 1.69
CA GLY A 199 9.00 0.31 0.71
C GLY A 199 8.30 0.36 -0.67
N ALA A 200 7.14 -0.27 -0.81
CA ALA A 200 6.28 -0.19 -2.00
C ALA A 200 5.33 1.01 -1.90
N PRO A 201 4.68 1.46 -3.00
CA PRO A 201 3.58 2.42 -2.93
C PRO A 201 2.36 1.81 -2.21
N VAL A 202 1.57 2.66 -1.55
CA VAL A 202 0.50 2.24 -0.64
C VAL A 202 -0.80 2.98 -0.97
N MET A 203 -1.90 2.24 -1.11
CA MET A 203 -3.28 2.76 -1.29
C MET A 203 -4.25 2.30 -0.18
N LYS A 204 -3.85 1.28 0.60
CA LYS A 204 -4.59 0.65 1.73
C LYS A 204 -5.93 0.01 1.41
N GLU A 205 -6.47 0.17 0.21
CA GLU A 205 -7.70 -0.47 -0.26
C GLU A 205 -7.52 -0.84 -1.73
N LEU A 206 -6.99 -2.03 -1.99
CA LEU A 206 -6.76 -2.53 -3.37
C LEU A 206 -7.84 -3.50 -3.81
N ALA A 207 -9.06 -3.33 -3.33
CA ALA A 207 -10.19 -4.11 -3.79
C ALA A 207 -11.50 -3.34 -3.58
N LEU A 208 -12.48 -3.64 -4.44
CA LEU A 208 -13.85 -3.16 -4.34
C LEU A 208 -14.36 -3.35 -2.89
N PRO A 209 -14.94 -2.32 -2.25
CA PRO A 209 -15.48 -1.09 -2.85
C PRO A 209 -14.69 0.21 -2.61
N TRP A 210 -13.48 0.17 -2.03
CA TRP A 210 -12.73 1.38 -1.69
C TRP A 210 -13.52 2.35 -0.78
N ASN A 211 -13.72 1.96 0.48
CA ASN A 211 -14.42 2.71 1.53
C ASN A 211 -14.10 4.20 1.60
N ASN A 212 -12.82 4.54 1.54
CA ASN A 212 -12.35 5.89 1.80
C ASN A 212 -12.03 6.67 0.52
N TRP A 213 -12.32 6.12 -0.66
CA TRP A 213 -11.95 6.72 -1.93
C TRP A 213 -13.16 7.15 -2.75
N HIS A 214 -12.95 8.17 -3.58
CA HIS A 214 -13.82 8.40 -4.72
C HIS A 214 -13.66 7.22 -5.68
N SER A 215 -14.75 6.52 -6.00
CA SER A 215 -14.71 5.31 -6.82
C SER A 215 -16.04 5.08 -7.56
N ILE A 216 -16.07 4.04 -8.39
CA ILE A 216 -17.32 3.52 -8.97
C ILE A 216 -18.33 3.03 -7.91
N SER A 217 -17.87 2.63 -6.72
CA SER A 217 -18.73 2.15 -5.65
C SER A 217 -19.22 3.27 -4.72
N PHE A 218 -18.45 4.36 -4.62
CA PHE A 218 -18.83 5.58 -3.91
C PHE A 218 -18.41 6.83 -4.69
N ALA A 219 -19.36 7.38 -5.46
CA ALA A 219 -19.13 8.59 -6.21
C ALA A 219 -19.31 9.83 -5.32
N ALA A 220 -18.19 10.38 -4.83
CA ALA A 220 -18.13 11.65 -4.09
C ALA A 220 -18.50 12.89 -4.95
N SER A 221 -19.74 12.94 -5.46
CA SER A 221 -20.25 13.94 -6.40
C SER A 221 -20.26 15.37 -5.83
N TYR A 222 -20.38 15.50 -4.51
CA TYR A 222 -20.33 16.78 -3.81
C TYR A 222 -19.03 17.56 -4.07
N LEU A 223 -17.91 16.87 -4.38
CA LEU A 223 -16.65 17.51 -4.75
C LEU A 223 -16.80 18.37 -6.01
N LYS A 224 -17.70 17.99 -6.92
CA LYS A 224 -18.01 18.72 -8.17
C LYS A 224 -19.18 19.68 -8.02
N SER A 225 -20.23 19.29 -7.29
CA SER A 225 -21.51 20.03 -7.28
C SER A 225 -21.66 21.01 -6.11
N ASN A 226 -21.09 20.70 -4.95
CA ASN A 226 -21.35 21.43 -3.71
C ASN A 226 -20.12 22.22 -3.24
N TRP A 227 -18.92 21.74 -3.56
CA TRP A 227 -17.67 22.39 -3.23
C TRP A 227 -17.25 23.32 -4.38
N LYS A 228 -16.84 24.55 -4.05
CA LYS A 228 -16.39 25.54 -5.05
C LYS A 228 -15.11 25.10 -5.77
N VAL A 229 -14.30 24.24 -5.14
CA VAL A 229 -13.15 23.64 -5.82
C VAL A 229 -13.55 22.88 -7.09
N GLY A 230 -14.77 22.33 -7.14
CA GLY A 230 -15.33 21.65 -8.30
C GLY A 230 -15.57 22.56 -9.51
N THR A 231 -15.75 23.86 -9.30
CA THR A 231 -15.86 24.85 -10.39
C THR A 231 -14.54 25.52 -10.71
N ASN A 232 -13.68 25.71 -9.71
CA ASN A 232 -12.46 26.50 -9.83
C ASN A 232 -11.22 25.67 -10.21
N SER A 233 -11.29 24.34 -10.13
CA SER A 233 -10.19 23.44 -10.46
C SER A 233 -10.56 22.44 -11.55
N PRO A 234 -9.91 22.49 -12.73
CA PRO A 234 -10.04 21.45 -13.76
C PRO A 234 -9.69 20.05 -13.23
N ARG A 235 -8.88 19.93 -12.17
CA ARG A 235 -8.52 18.63 -11.55
C ARG A 235 -9.73 17.91 -11.01
N ILE A 236 -10.58 18.64 -10.29
CA ILE A 236 -11.80 18.09 -9.71
C ILE A 236 -12.92 18.03 -10.75
N ALA A 237 -13.05 19.05 -11.59
CA ALA A 237 -14.09 19.11 -12.60
C ALA A 237 -13.96 18.00 -13.66
N GLN A 238 -12.75 17.86 -14.23
CA GLN A 238 -12.50 17.12 -15.47
C GLN A 238 -11.58 15.90 -15.28
N ASN A 239 -10.56 15.99 -14.41
CA ASN A 239 -9.52 14.95 -14.29
C ASN A 239 -9.65 14.06 -13.04
N LEU A 240 -10.82 14.06 -12.40
CA LEU A 240 -11.10 13.21 -11.24
C LEU A 240 -11.33 11.76 -11.71
N GLY A 241 -10.38 10.88 -11.40
CA GLY A 241 -10.46 9.44 -11.60
C GLY A 241 -10.92 8.72 -10.32
N GLY A 242 -11.51 7.54 -10.48
CA GLY A 242 -11.88 6.67 -9.37
C GLY A 242 -10.75 5.75 -8.93
N ALA A 243 -10.82 5.28 -7.68
CA ALA A 243 -9.86 4.36 -7.07
C ALA A 243 -9.59 3.10 -7.91
N GLU A 244 -10.60 2.56 -8.58
CA GLU A 244 -10.45 1.39 -9.44
C GLU A 244 -9.40 1.61 -10.56
N ARG A 245 -9.28 2.85 -11.06
CA ARG A 245 -8.26 3.22 -12.05
C ARG A 245 -6.89 3.40 -11.41
N LEU A 246 -6.81 3.98 -10.21
CA LEU A 246 -5.54 4.13 -9.49
C LEU A 246 -4.94 2.77 -9.14
N GLU A 247 -5.77 1.86 -8.62
CA GLU A 247 -5.40 0.48 -8.32
C GLU A 247 -4.84 -0.22 -9.56
N THR A 248 -5.61 -0.23 -10.65
CA THR A 248 -5.31 -1.03 -11.84
C THR A 248 -4.21 -0.46 -12.72
N ASN A 249 -4.14 0.87 -12.86
CA ASN A 249 -3.19 1.51 -13.78
C ASN A 249 -1.89 1.93 -13.09
N PHE A 250 -1.87 2.07 -11.76
CA PHE A 250 -0.69 2.53 -11.04
C PHE A 250 -0.27 1.57 -9.92
N ILE A 251 -1.09 1.41 -8.87
CA ILE A 251 -0.61 0.82 -7.61
C ILE A 251 -0.26 -0.67 -7.75
N ALA A 252 -1.18 -1.50 -8.26
CA ALA A 252 -0.92 -2.94 -8.38
C ALA A 252 0.25 -3.24 -9.34
N PRO A 253 0.33 -2.64 -10.55
CA PRO A 253 1.49 -2.87 -11.42
C PRO A 253 2.81 -2.32 -10.86
N ALA A 254 2.78 -1.21 -10.12
CA ALA A 254 3.95 -0.67 -9.41
C ALA A 254 4.46 -1.61 -8.31
N ILE A 255 3.55 -2.21 -7.53
CA ILE A 255 3.88 -3.23 -6.54
C ILE A 255 4.50 -4.46 -7.22
N ASN A 256 3.97 -4.89 -8.36
CA ASN A 256 4.52 -6.03 -9.10
C ASN A 256 5.95 -5.76 -9.56
N GLU A 257 6.23 -4.58 -10.11
CA GLU A 257 7.58 -4.18 -10.52
C GLU A 257 8.55 -4.09 -9.33
N PHE A 258 8.08 -3.56 -8.19
CA PHE A 258 8.85 -3.52 -6.95
C PHE A 258 9.24 -4.92 -6.46
N ASN A 259 8.27 -5.83 -6.42
CA ASN A 259 8.49 -7.22 -5.99
C ASN A 259 9.42 -7.98 -6.95
N ASP A 260 9.30 -7.76 -8.26
CA ASP A 260 10.20 -8.34 -9.26
C ASP A 260 11.67 -8.03 -8.93
N LYS A 261 11.96 -6.76 -8.63
CA LYS A 261 13.30 -6.32 -8.20
C LYS A 261 13.71 -6.94 -6.87
N ARG A 262 12.83 -6.98 -5.87
CA ARG A 262 13.11 -7.60 -4.56
C ARG A 262 13.46 -9.09 -4.68
N ILE A 263 12.80 -9.82 -5.57
CA ILE A 263 13.13 -11.22 -5.87
C ILE A 263 14.51 -11.29 -6.51
N ASN A 264 14.78 -10.48 -7.54
CA ASN A 264 16.07 -10.48 -8.24
C ASN A 264 17.24 -10.18 -7.30
N GLU A 265 17.09 -9.24 -6.36
CA GLU A 265 18.09 -8.91 -5.33
C GLU A 265 18.35 -10.02 -4.30
N SER A 266 17.46 -11.02 -4.25
CA SER A 266 17.54 -12.16 -3.34
C SER A 266 18.13 -13.39 -4.03
N ILE A 267 18.41 -13.33 -5.34
CA ILE A 267 19.05 -14.40 -6.10
C ILE A 267 20.55 -14.07 -6.24
N ALA A 268 21.40 -15.08 -6.22
CA ALA A 268 22.83 -14.91 -6.46
C ALA A 268 23.07 -14.34 -7.87
N GLN A 269 23.87 -13.27 -7.97
CA GLN A 269 24.13 -12.57 -9.23
C GLN A 269 25.63 -12.45 -9.54
N ASN A 270 25.95 -12.39 -10.82
CA ASN A 270 27.24 -11.99 -11.36
C ASN A 270 27.02 -10.90 -12.43
N ASN A 271 27.62 -9.72 -12.25
CA ASN A 271 27.44 -8.57 -13.14
C ASN A 271 25.97 -8.23 -13.45
N GLY A 272 25.10 -8.31 -12.43
CA GLY A 272 23.66 -7.99 -12.55
C GLY A 272 22.80 -9.08 -13.21
N SER A 273 23.38 -10.23 -13.55
CA SER A 273 22.64 -11.39 -14.09
C SER A 273 22.59 -12.53 -13.06
N PRO A 274 21.47 -13.29 -12.96
CA PRO A 274 21.41 -14.46 -12.09
C PRO A 274 22.50 -15.49 -12.40
N VAL A 275 23.11 -16.06 -11.37
CA VAL A 275 24.07 -17.16 -11.50
C VAL A 275 23.31 -18.47 -11.67
N THR A 276 23.50 -19.11 -12.82
CA THR A 276 22.92 -20.44 -13.13
C THR A 276 23.98 -21.52 -12.97
N ASN A 277 23.69 -22.51 -12.12
CA ASN A 277 24.53 -23.68 -11.89
C ASN A 277 24.52 -24.63 -13.11
N PRO A 278 25.51 -25.54 -13.25
CA PRO A 278 25.56 -26.48 -14.38
C PRO A 278 24.31 -27.34 -14.59
N ASN A 279 23.53 -27.58 -13.52
CA ASN A 279 22.27 -28.32 -13.56
C ASN A 279 21.04 -27.43 -13.83
N GLY A 280 21.23 -26.17 -14.24
CA GLY A 280 20.17 -25.20 -14.51
C GLY A 280 19.60 -24.50 -13.27
N SER A 281 20.00 -24.88 -12.05
CA SER A 281 19.45 -24.27 -10.84
C SER A 281 20.03 -22.89 -10.58
N GLN A 282 19.29 -22.07 -9.84
CA GLN A 282 19.77 -20.80 -9.28
C GLN A 282 19.71 -20.87 -7.76
N GLN A 283 20.40 -19.95 -7.09
CA GLN A 283 20.46 -19.90 -5.64
C GLN A 283 19.80 -18.62 -5.10
N VAL A 284 18.91 -18.78 -4.13
CA VAL A 284 18.45 -17.70 -3.26
C VAL A 284 19.48 -17.48 -2.15
N THR A 285 19.85 -16.22 -1.90
CA THR A 285 20.87 -15.85 -0.90
C THR A 285 20.30 -15.17 0.35
N LYS A 286 19.01 -14.82 0.33
CA LYS A 286 18.29 -14.10 1.41
C LYS A 286 16.96 -14.77 1.73
N GLY A 287 16.93 -16.10 1.81
CA GLY A 287 15.73 -16.93 1.84
C GLY A 287 14.75 -16.55 2.94
N LYS A 288 15.23 -16.33 4.18
CA LYS A 288 14.36 -15.94 5.29
C LYS A 288 13.72 -14.57 5.07
N ARG A 289 14.47 -13.59 4.57
CA ARG A 289 13.93 -12.25 4.25
C ARG A 289 12.94 -12.33 3.09
N LEU A 290 13.26 -13.06 2.03
CA LEU A 290 12.44 -13.21 0.83
C LEU A 290 11.09 -13.86 1.14
N LEU A 291 11.09 -14.92 1.95
CA LEU A 291 9.88 -15.68 2.28
C LEU A 291 9.12 -15.10 3.47
N ARG A 292 9.62 -14.06 4.15
CA ARG A 292 8.97 -13.47 5.33
C ARG A 292 7.49 -13.14 5.11
N PRO A 293 7.04 -12.56 3.97
CA PRO A 293 5.62 -12.25 3.75
C PRO A 293 4.70 -13.47 3.67
N LEU A 294 5.23 -14.68 3.47
CA LEU A 294 4.46 -15.91 3.51
C LEU A 294 4.11 -16.35 4.95
N PHE A 295 4.92 -15.93 5.93
CA PHE A 295 4.84 -16.36 7.33
C PHE A 295 4.40 -15.26 8.29
N VAL A 296 4.72 -14.00 7.97
CA VAL A 296 4.52 -12.85 8.84
C VAL A 296 3.68 -11.83 8.10
N THR A 297 2.69 -11.24 8.78
CA THR A 297 1.99 -10.06 8.28
C THR A 297 2.98 -8.90 8.26
N THR A 298 3.52 -8.59 7.07
CA THR A 298 4.46 -7.46 6.92
C THR A 298 3.75 -6.16 6.61
N GLU A 299 2.57 -6.26 6.02
CA GLU A 299 1.65 -5.17 5.72
C GLU A 299 0.21 -5.72 5.69
N VAL A 300 -0.79 -4.84 5.72
CA VAL A 300 -2.21 -5.21 5.56
C VAL A 300 -2.84 -4.38 4.45
N ASN A 301 -3.76 -4.99 3.72
CA ASN A 301 -4.74 -4.26 2.92
C ASN A 301 -6.06 -4.18 3.71
N LEU A 302 -6.98 -3.30 3.30
CA LEU A 302 -8.31 -3.18 3.90
C LEU A 302 -9.38 -3.59 2.89
N ILE A 303 -10.39 -4.29 3.40
CA ILE A 303 -11.51 -4.81 2.61
C ILE A 303 -12.81 -4.65 3.37
N SER A 304 -13.92 -4.57 2.65
CA SER A 304 -15.27 -4.63 3.22
C SER A 304 -16.18 -5.46 2.33
N SER A 305 -17.41 -5.69 2.80
CA SER A 305 -18.49 -6.04 1.88
C SER A 305 -18.77 -4.90 0.89
N ASN A 306 -19.48 -5.20 -0.20
CA ASN A 306 -19.96 -4.19 -1.15
C ASN A 306 -21.33 -3.59 -0.74
N GLN A 307 -21.62 -3.48 0.55
CA GLN A 307 -22.88 -2.93 1.05
C GLN A 307 -22.61 -1.68 1.88
N GLN A 308 -23.03 -0.50 1.39
CA GLN A 308 -22.95 0.74 2.17
C GLN A 308 -23.86 0.65 3.40
N VAL A 309 -23.42 1.19 4.53
CA VAL A 309 -24.11 1.07 5.84
C VAL A 309 -25.22 2.10 6.07
N GLY A 310 -25.39 3.06 5.16
CA GLY A 310 -26.41 4.11 5.27
C GLY A 310 -26.18 5.02 6.48
N SER A 311 -27.22 5.25 7.27
CA SER A 311 -27.24 6.11 8.46
C SER A 311 -26.46 5.55 9.64
N LEU A 312 -25.90 4.34 9.53
CA LEU A 312 -24.97 3.78 10.52
C LEU A 312 -23.55 4.35 10.37
N HIS A 313 -23.27 5.14 9.32
CA HIS A 313 -22.03 5.89 9.21
C HIS A 313 -22.14 7.23 9.96
N PRO A 314 -21.23 7.56 10.89
CA PRO A 314 -21.41 8.72 11.78
C PRO A 314 -21.19 10.09 11.11
N PHE A 315 -20.59 10.10 9.92
CA PHE A 315 -20.34 11.31 9.12
C PHE A 315 -21.24 11.43 7.88
N GLY A 316 -21.98 10.38 7.56
CA GLY A 316 -22.86 10.36 6.39
C GLY A 316 -24.22 11.00 6.69
N ASN A 317 -24.93 11.39 5.65
CA ASN A 317 -26.32 11.89 5.72
C ASN A 317 -27.31 10.97 4.99
N THR A 318 -26.90 9.75 4.65
CA THR A 318 -27.74 8.76 3.97
C THR A 318 -28.87 8.32 4.93
N PRO A 319 -30.15 8.46 4.55
CA PRO A 319 -31.28 8.25 5.47
C PRO A 319 -31.63 6.78 5.75
N THR A 320 -30.97 5.82 5.10
CA THR A 320 -31.28 4.39 5.24
C THR A 320 -30.80 3.84 6.59
N PRO A 321 -31.64 3.17 7.41
CA PRO A 321 -31.32 2.78 8.79
C PRO A 321 -30.30 1.62 8.96
N GLY A 322 -29.57 1.27 7.90
CA GLY A 322 -28.62 0.17 7.86
C GLY A 322 -28.18 -0.18 6.44
N PRO A 323 -27.52 -1.34 6.25
CA PRO A 323 -27.12 -1.80 4.93
C PRO A 323 -28.29 -1.90 3.95
N PHE A 324 -28.06 -1.49 2.70
CA PHE A 324 -29.08 -1.53 1.63
C PHE A 324 -29.53 -2.96 1.27
N GLY A 325 -28.72 -3.96 1.61
CA GLY A 325 -29.01 -5.36 1.39
C GLY A 325 -28.15 -6.26 2.26
N ASP A 326 -28.18 -7.53 1.92
CA ASP A 326 -27.43 -8.58 2.59
C ASP A 326 -25.91 -8.32 2.54
N VAL A 327 -25.29 -8.26 3.72
CA VAL A 327 -23.85 -8.06 3.89
C VAL A 327 -23.14 -9.40 3.71
N LYS A 328 -22.49 -9.58 2.57
CA LYS A 328 -21.59 -10.72 2.31
C LYS A 328 -20.24 -10.47 2.97
N ILE A 329 -19.84 -11.30 3.92
CA ILE A 329 -18.52 -11.20 4.56
C ILE A 329 -17.43 -11.54 3.51
N PRO A 330 -16.36 -10.72 3.36
CA PRO A 330 -15.31 -10.98 2.39
C PRO A 330 -14.65 -12.36 2.56
N ASN A 331 -14.33 -13.05 1.47
CA ASN A 331 -13.65 -14.36 1.53
C ASN A 331 -12.30 -14.28 2.28
N THR A 332 -11.59 -13.16 2.10
CA THR A 332 -10.31 -12.87 2.75
C THR A 332 -10.40 -12.65 4.26
N PHE A 333 -11.61 -12.48 4.81
CA PHE A 333 -11.85 -12.49 6.25
C PHE A 333 -11.64 -13.88 6.85
N PHE A 334 -11.99 -14.94 6.13
CA PHE A 334 -11.90 -16.31 6.64
C PHE A 334 -10.52 -16.92 6.40
N LEU A 335 -9.95 -16.65 5.22
CA LEU A 335 -8.76 -17.32 4.70
C LEU A 335 -7.89 -16.31 3.94
N ASN A 336 -6.64 -16.65 3.60
CA ASN A 336 -5.94 -15.92 2.54
C ASN A 336 -6.46 -16.36 1.15
N ALA A 337 -7.73 -16.05 0.85
CA ALA A 337 -8.42 -16.53 -0.34
C ALA A 337 -7.74 -16.11 -1.65
N ASN A 338 -7.08 -14.93 -1.64
CA ASN A 338 -6.34 -14.43 -2.80
C ASN A 338 -5.18 -15.36 -3.16
N LEU A 339 -4.40 -15.83 -2.19
CA LEU A 339 -3.30 -16.77 -2.44
C LEU A 339 -3.77 -18.22 -2.62
N ILE A 340 -4.84 -18.64 -1.93
CA ILE A 340 -5.35 -20.03 -2.01
C ILE A 340 -6.04 -20.29 -3.36
N ASN A 341 -6.87 -19.37 -3.83
CA ASN A 341 -7.56 -19.53 -5.12
C ASN A 341 -6.84 -18.84 -6.27
N GLY A 342 -6.31 -17.63 -6.05
CA GLY A 342 -5.90 -16.75 -7.14
C GLY A 342 -7.01 -15.79 -7.57
N SER A 343 -7.51 -14.97 -6.64
CA SER A 343 -8.61 -14.01 -6.89
C SER A 343 -8.24 -12.55 -6.58
N GLY A 344 -6.95 -12.26 -6.42
CA GLY A 344 -6.49 -10.91 -6.11
C GLY A 344 -6.59 -9.94 -7.29
N PRO A 345 -6.39 -8.63 -7.05
CA PRO A 345 -6.24 -7.62 -8.10
C PRO A 345 -5.20 -8.05 -9.13
N GLN A 346 -5.47 -7.81 -10.42
CA GLN A 346 -4.57 -8.16 -11.53
C GLN A 346 -4.23 -9.67 -11.67
N SER A 347 -5.11 -10.56 -11.20
CA SER A 347 -5.03 -12.01 -11.47
C SER A 347 -3.85 -12.73 -10.80
N VAL A 348 -3.61 -12.48 -9.51
CA VAL A 348 -2.78 -13.37 -8.66
C VAL A 348 -3.18 -14.82 -8.97
N GLN A 349 -2.26 -15.68 -9.41
CA GLN A 349 -2.59 -17.05 -9.85
C GLN A 349 -2.92 -17.96 -8.66
N GLY A 350 -2.23 -17.76 -7.54
CA GLY A 350 -2.42 -18.51 -6.32
C GLY A 350 -2.26 -20.02 -6.50
N LEU A 351 -2.92 -20.79 -5.63
CA LEU A 351 -2.89 -22.27 -5.67
C LEU A 351 -4.04 -22.89 -6.48
N SER A 352 -4.93 -22.06 -7.08
CA SER A 352 -6.09 -22.53 -7.87
C SER A 352 -7.05 -23.44 -7.10
N LEU A 353 -7.21 -23.22 -5.78
CA LEU A 353 -8.17 -23.95 -4.94
C LEU A 353 -9.48 -23.15 -4.74
N GLY A 354 -10.42 -23.32 -5.67
CA GLY A 354 -11.68 -22.55 -5.74
C GLY A 354 -12.61 -22.59 -4.52
N ASP A 355 -12.46 -23.57 -3.64
CA ASP A 355 -13.33 -23.69 -2.46
C ASP A 355 -13.18 -22.51 -1.49
N SER A 356 -12.06 -21.79 -1.51
CA SER A 356 -11.85 -20.60 -0.66
C SER A 356 -12.71 -19.40 -1.05
N LEU A 357 -13.37 -19.41 -2.22
CA LEU A 357 -14.25 -18.32 -2.66
C LEU A 357 -15.72 -18.46 -2.24
N LYS A 358 -16.08 -19.60 -1.63
CA LYS A 358 -17.47 -19.91 -1.30
C LYS A 358 -17.95 -19.27 0.01
N PHE A 359 -17.05 -18.72 0.82
CA PHE A 359 -17.40 -18.16 2.12
C PHE A 359 -18.36 -16.98 2.02
N SER A 360 -18.18 -16.07 1.05
CA SER A 360 -19.04 -14.90 0.89
C SER A 360 -20.48 -15.24 0.52
N ASP A 361 -20.72 -16.44 -0.04
CA ASP A 361 -22.07 -16.91 -0.36
C ASP A 361 -22.74 -17.63 0.82
N ILE A 362 -21.93 -18.14 1.75
CA ILE A 362 -22.39 -18.82 2.96
C ILE A 362 -22.58 -17.83 4.12
N ALA A 363 -21.63 -16.91 4.28
CA ALA A 363 -21.50 -15.99 5.39
C ALA A 363 -22.18 -14.65 5.07
N VAL A 364 -23.51 -14.71 5.02
CA VAL A 364 -24.37 -13.57 4.72
C VAL A 364 -25.05 -13.07 5.99
N VAL A 365 -24.93 -11.77 6.26
CA VAL A 365 -25.52 -11.09 7.42
C VAL A 365 -26.67 -10.20 6.95
N LYS A 366 -27.86 -10.37 7.54
CA LYS A 366 -29.02 -9.54 7.19
C LYS A 366 -28.87 -8.11 7.75
N PRO A 367 -29.48 -7.09 7.13
CA PRO A 367 -29.38 -5.70 7.63
C PRO A 367 -29.74 -5.53 9.11
N GLU A 368 -30.79 -6.20 9.59
CA GLU A 368 -31.18 -6.20 11.01
C GLU A 368 -30.12 -6.84 11.91
N GLU A 369 -29.57 -7.99 11.50
CA GLU A 369 -28.51 -8.68 12.23
C GLU A 369 -27.26 -7.78 12.33
N TYR A 370 -26.90 -7.11 11.24
CA TYR A 370 -25.77 -6.18 11.20
C TYR A 370 -25.96 -5.01 12.18
N ARG A 371 -27.14 -4.40 12.20
CA ARG A 371 -27.46 -3.33 13.16
C ARG A 371 -27.38 -3.81 14.61
N GLN A 372 -27.85 -5.03 14.89
CA GLN A 372 -27.76 -5.61 16.22
C GLN A 372 -26.30 -5.87 16.64
N LEU A 373 -25.46 -6.37 15.73
CA LEU A 373 -24.03 -6.55 15.98
C LEU A 373 -23.36 -5.22 16.32
N LEU A 374 -23.60 -4.19 15.52
CA LEU A 374 -23.07 -2.84 15.74
C LEU A 374 -23.50 -2.29 17.10
N ASN A 375 -24.80 -2.31 17.40
CA ASN A 375 -25.35 -1.80 18.66
C ASN A 375 -24.78 -2.52 19.89
N ARG A 376 -24.62 -3.84 19.82
CA ARG A 376 -24.08 -4.65 20.93
C ARG A 376 -22.58 -4.47 21.13
N SER A 377 -21.84 -4.23 20.05
CA SER A 377 -20.39 -4.10 20.10
C SER A 377 -19.90 -2.77 20.68
N GLY A 378 -20.70 -1.72 20.54
CA GLY A 378 -20.32 -0.37 20.96
C GLY A 378 -19.20 0.24 20.11
N VAL A 379 -19.00 -0.23 18.87
CA VAL A 379 -18.00 0.35 17.95
C VAL A 379 -18.26 1.83 17.68
N GLN A 380 -17.18 2.59 17.55
CA GLN A 380 -17.19 4.00 17.26
C GLN A 380 -16.20 4.31 16.14
N LEU A 381 -16.53 5.32 15.34
CA LEU A 381 -15.68 5.93 14.33
C LEU A 381 -15.67 7.45 14.57
N GLY A 382 -14.50 8.06 14.70
CA GLY A 382 -14.37 9.47 15.07
C GLY A 382 -14.95 9.80 16.45
N GLY A 383 -14.98 8.84 17.38
CA GLY A 383 -15.62 8.97 18.69
C GLY A 383 -17.16 8.99 18.67
N LYS A 384 -17.77 8.67 17.53
CA LYS A 384 -19.23 8.57 17.36
C LYS A 384 -19.64 7.14 17.07
N ALA A 385 -20.78 6.71 17.58
CA ALA A 385 -21.31 5.38 17.28
C ALA A 385 -21.54 5.21 15.78
N GLY A 386 -21.04 4.11 15.21
CA GLY A 386 -21.18 3.82 13.79
C GLY A 386 -20.08 2.92 13.22
N ASP A 387 -20.16 2.66 11.92
CA ASP A 387 -19.21 1.85 11.16
C ASP A 387 -18.62 2.64 9.99
N ALA A 388 -17.69 2.02 9.25
CA ALA A 388 -17.15 2.52 8.00
C ALA A 388 -18.21 2.58 6.89
N ASN A 389 -17.90 3.27 5.77
CA ASN A 389 -18.86 3.57 4.70
C ASN A 389 -19.53 2.29 4.16
N PHE A 390 -18.76 1.21 4.02
CA PHE A 390 -19.24 -0.11 3.64
C PHE A 390 -19.07 -1.11 4.79
N ALA A 391 -20.06 -1.98 4.91
CA ALA A 391 -20.20 -2.91 6.02
C ALA A 391 -19.03 -3.92 6.07
N TRP A 392 -18.68 -4.37 7.27
CA TRP A 392 -17.64 -5.37 7.51
C TRP A 392 -16.22 -4.93 7.09
N PHE A 393 -15.87 -3.65 7.26
CA PHE A 393 -14.53 -3.12 6.96
C PHE A 393 -13.46 -3.72 7.89
N VAL A 394 -12.49 -4.46 7.37
CA VAL A 394 -11.52 -5.25 8.14
C VAL A 394 -10.16 -5.28 7.44
N PRO A 395 -9.05 -5.52 8.17
CA PRO A 395 -7.78 -5.82 7.54
C PRO A 395 -7.80 -7.21 6.88
N GLU A 396 -7.08 -7.33 5.78
CA GLU A 396 -6.83 -8.55 5.02
C GLU A 396 -5.34 -8.65 4.62
N PRO A 397 -4.87 -9.82 4.12
CA PRO A 397 -3.50 -9.96 3.64
C PRO A 397 -3.15 -8.92 2.57
N SER A 398 -1.98 -8.30 2.71
CA SER A 398 -1.50 -7.26 1.80
C SER A 398 -1.37 -7.76 0.35
N HIS A 399 -1.63 -6.87 -0.62
CA HIS A 399 -1.34 -7.16 -2.03
C HIS A 399 0.17 -7.26 -2.29
N VAL A 400 1.00 -6.46 -1.60
CA VAL A 400 2.47 -6.54 -1.70
C VAL A 400 2.95 -7.93 -1.33
N ASP A 401 2.40 -8.50 -0.25
CA ASP A 401 2.79 -9.80 0.30
C ASP A 401 2.31 -10.92 -0.64
N ASN A 402 1.04 -10.87 -1.06
CA ASN A 402 0.46 -11.87 -1.95
C ASN A 402 1.11 -11.87 -3.35
N SER A 403 1.34 -10.68 -3.94
CA SER A 403 2.03 -10.54 -5.24
C SER A 403 3.45 -11.10 -5.18
N LEU A 404 4.19 -10.88 -4.08
CA LEU A 404 5.53 -11.44 -3.93
C LEU A 404 5.49 -12.97 -3.95
N VAL A 405 4.60 -13.59 -3.17
CA VAL A 405 4.48 -15.06 -3.14
C VAL A 405 4.06 -15.62 -4.49
N ASP A 406 3.14 -14.94 -5.19
CA ASP A 406 2.68 -15.35 -6.51
C ASP A 406 3.82 -15.34 -7.54
N GLN A 407 4.60 -14.26 -7.58
CA GLN A 407 5.78 -14.19 -8.44
C GLN A 407 6.84 -15.24 -8.08
N LEU A 408 6.97 -15.61 -6.80
CA LEU A 408 7.85 -16.72 -6.39
C LEU A 408 7.35 -18.08 -6.89
N LEU A 409 6.03 -18.30 -6.93
CA LEU A 409 5.40 -19.49 -7.53
C LEU A 409 5.63 -19.51 -9.05
N GLU A 410 5.36 -18.40 -9.74
CA GLU A 410 5.54 -18.26 -11.20
C GLU A 410 6.99 -18.50 -11.65
N ARG A 411 7.96 -18.14 -10.80
CA ARG A 411 9.40 -18.34 -11.06
C ARG A 411 9.92 -19.70 -10.60
N GLY A 412 9.13 -20.48 -9.86
CA GLY A 412 9.55 -21.75 -9.26
C GLY A 412 10.52 -21.62 -8.08
N VAL A 413 10.59 -20.44 -7.47
CA VAL A 413 11.40 -20.21 -6.26
C VAL A 413 10.79 -20.96 -5.07
N VAL A 414 9.45 -21.05 -5.05
CA VAL A 414 8.71 -21.90 -4.10
C VAL A 414 7.75 -22.81 -4.87
N THR A 415 7.44 -23.97 -4.30
CA THR A 415 6.45 -24.90 -4.87
C THR A 415 5.04 -24.60 -4.37
N PRO A 416 3.98 -24.88 -5.15
CA PRO A 416 2.59 -24.83 -4.69
C PRO A 416 2.37 -25.67 -3.43
N GLU A 417 3.02 -26.84 -3.34
CA GLU A 417 2.94 -27.74 -2.18
C GLU A 417 3.54 -27.11 -0.92
N PHE A 418 4.67 -26.41 -1.04
CA PHE A 418 5.27 -25.69 0.09
C PHE A 418 4.36 -24.56 0.58
N VAL A 419 3.83 -23.73 -0.34
CA VAL A 419 2.90 -22.66 0.02
C VAL A 419 1.61 -23.23 0.62
N ALA A 420 1.09 -24.34 0.07
CA ALA A 420 -0.08 -25.02 0.62
C ALA A 420 0.15 -25.53 2.05
N ALA A 421 1.34 -26.08 2.32
CA ALA A 421 1.72 -26.54 3.65
C ALA A 421 1.75 -25.37 4.66
N VAL A 422 2.23 -24.20 4.27
CA VAL A 422 2.21 -23.00 5.13
C VAL A 422 0.78 -22.49 5.34
N MET A 423 -0.02 -22.37 4.28
CA MET A 423 -1.41 -21.89 4.37
C MET A 423 -2.32 -22.82 5.17
N ALA A 424 -1.99 -24.11 5.25
CA ALA A 424 -2.72 -25.07 6.06
C ALA A 424 -2.51 -24.88 7.57
N ILE A 425 -1.46 -24.17 7.98
CA ILE A 425 -1.19 -23.83 9.39
C ILE A 425 -1.96 -22.57 9.76
N ASP A 426 -2.81 -22.67 10.78
CA ASP A 426 -3.59 -21.53 11.30
C ASP A 426 -4.43 -20.83 10.22
N LEU A 427 -5.06 -21.66 9.39
CA LEU A 427 -5.83 -21.29 8.20
C LEU A 427 -6.84 -20.14 8.43
N GLU A 428 -7.45 -20.10 9.62
CA GLU A 428 -8.50 -19.13 9.99
C GLU A 428 -7.97 -17.74 10.39
N THR A 429 -6.64 -17.58 10.43
CA THR A 429 -5.96 -16.36 10.88
C THR A 429 -5.12 -15.78 9.73
N PRO A 430 -5.75 -15.24 8.65
CA PRO A 430 -5.06 -14.80 7.44
C PRO A 430 -4.07 -13.65 7.68
N VAL A 431 -4.34 -12.81 8.68
CA VAL A 431 -3.45 -11.75 9.18
C VAL A 431 -3.13 -12.00 10.65
N PHE A 432 -1.92 -11.62 11.09
CA PHE A 432 -1.43 -11.76 12.47
C PHE A 432 -1.35 -13.20 13.00
N SER A 433 -1.08 -14.18 12.14
CA SER A 433 -0.88 -15.57 12.58
C SER A 433 0.47 -15.75 13.28
N SER A 434 0.45 -15.81 14.62
CA SER A 434 1.65 -16.12 15.41
C SER A 434 2.19 -17.53 15.13
N LYS A 435 1.29 -18.48 14.85
CA LYS A 435 1.64 -19.87 14.50
C LYS A 435 2.40 -19.96 13.18
N ARG A 436 2.01 -19.21 12.14
CA ARG A 436 2.77 -19.15 10.89
C ARG A 436 4.08 -18.39 11.07
N GLN A 437 4.08 -17.30 11.83
CA GLN A 437 5.29 -16.52 12.11
C GLN A 437 6.38 -17.36 12.78
N GLU A 438 6.02 -18.25 13.71
CA GLU A 438 6.95 -19.18 14.36
C GLU A 438 7.72 -20.05 13.34
N LEU A 439 7.10 -20.42 12.22
CA LEU A 439 7.71 -21.30 11.22
C LEU A 439 8.85 -20.64 10.45
N LEU A 440 8.92 -19.31 10.42
CA LEU A 440 9.97 -18.56 9.72
C LEU A 440 11.38 -18.95 10.21
N GLN A 441 11.51 -19.38 11.47
CA GLN A 441 12.80 -19.78 12.04
C GLN A 441 13.42 -21.01 11.34
N PHE A 442 12.61 -21.87 10.71
CA PHE A 442 13.06 -23.07 10.01
C PHE A 442 13.45 -22.81 8.55
N ILE A 443 13.21 -21.59 8.05
CA ILE A 443 13.53 -21.21 6.67
C ILE A 443 15.03 -20.96 6.54
N PRO A 444 15.72 -21.65 5.60
CA PRO A 444 17.15 -21.45 5.39
C PRO A 444 17.42 -20.07 4.77
N GLU A 445 18.57 -19.48 5.10
CA GLU A 445 19.03 -18.26 4.42
C GLU A 445 19.38 -18.51 2.94
N GLN A 446 19.77 -19.75 2.60
CA GLN A 446 20.18 -20.09 1.25
C GLN A 446 19.59 -21.43 0.80
N PHE A 447 19.02 -21.42 -0.41
CA PHE A 447 18.51 -22.63 -1.06
C PHE A 447 18.57 -22.50 -2.57
N ASN A 448 18.60 -23.65 -3.24
CA ASN A 448 18.60 -23.74 -4.68
C ASN A 448 17.17 -23.92 -5.19
N PHE A 449 16.86 -23.36 -6.34
CA PHE A 449 15.60 -23.60 -7.03
C PHE A 449 15.85 -23.80 -8.52
N GLN A 450 14.90 -24.44 -9.19
CA GLN A 450 14.93 -24.60 -10.64
C GLN A 450 13.97 -23.59 -11.26
N PRO A 451 14.46 -22.57 -12.01
CA PRO A 451 13.58 -21.63 -12.69
C PRO A 451 12.57 -22.38 -13.57
N LEU A 452 11.29 -22.01 -13.50
CA LEU A 452 10.26 -22.66 -14.30
C LEU A 452 10.47 -22.40 -15.79
N GLN A 453 10.46 -23.47 -16.56
CA GLN A 453 10.28 -23.41 -18.01
C GLN A 453 8.79 -23.44 -18.33
N SER A 454 8.39 -22.79 -19.42
CA SER A 454 6.99 -22.75 -19.85
C SER A 454 6.41 -24.18 -19.93
N GLY A 455 5.26 -24.41 -19.29
CA GLY A 455 4.58 -25.70 -19.26
C GLY A 455 5.14 -26.74 -18.29
N THR A 456 6.18 -26.41 -17.50
CA THR A 456 6.73 -27.31 -16.48
C THR A 456 6.13 -27.03 -15.10
N LYS A 457 6.06 -28.08 -14.26
CA LYS A 457 5.69 -27.94 -12.85
C LYS A 457 6.94 -28.05 -11.98
N PRO A 458 7.05 -27.28 -10.89
CA PRO A 458 8.16 -27.44 -9.97
C PRO A 458 8.13 -28.84 -9.33
N ARG A 459 9.30 -29.38 -9.04
CA ARG A 459 9.44 -30.69 -8.40
C ARG A 459 9.22 -30.54 -6.89
N HIS A 460 8.36 -31.37 -6.31
CA HIS A 460 8.20 -31.49 -4.86
C HIS A 460 8.65 -32.89 -4.37
N PRO A 461 9.40 -33.00 -3.25
CA PRO A 461 10.01 -31.90 -2.49
C PRO A 461 11.23 -31.32 -3.20
N ASP A 462 11.33 -29.98 -3.24
CA ASP A 462 12.48 -29.21 -3.72
C ASP A 462 13.55 -29.01 -2.61
N ASP A 463 14.67 -28.35 -2.93
CA ASP A 463 15.76 -28.09 -1.97
C ASP A 463 15.28 -27.27 -0.75
N LEU A 464 14.40 -26.28 -0.97
CA LEU A 464 13.79 -25.52 0.13
C LEU A 464 13.00 -26.44 1.06
N THR A 465 12.07 -27.24 0.51
CA THR A 465 11.25 -28.17 1.30
C THR A 465 12.13 -29.17 2.05
N GLN A 466 13.13 -29.75 1.41
CA GLN A 466 14.04 -30.72 2.04
C GLN A 466 14.80 -30.12 3.21
N LYS A 467 15.33 -28.89 3.06
CA LYS A 467 16.04 -28.19 4.13
C LYS A 467 15.13 -27.84 5.30
N VAL A 468 13.91 -27.41 5.03
CA VAL A 468 12.91 -27.10 6.08
C VAL A 468 12.50 -28.37 6.83
N ILE A 469 12.27 -29.49 6.13
CA ILE A 469 12.00 -30.80 6.76
C ILE A 469 13.16 -31.18 7.68
N ALA A 470 14.41 -31.10 7.20
CA ALA A 470 15.58 -31.45 8.01
C ALA A 470 15.72 -30.58 9.27
N ALA A 471 15.46 -29.26 9.16
CA ALA A 471 15.49 -28.35 10.29
C ALA A 471 14.40 -28.68 11.34
N LEU A 472 13.20 -29.01 10.88
CA LEU A 472 12.08 -29.42 11.74
C LEU A 472 12.35 -30.78 12.42
N GLU A 473 12.87 -31.76 11.69
CA GLU A 473 13.22 -33.08 12.25
C GLU A 473 14.32 -32.96 13.32
N ALA A 474 15.30 -32.09 13.11
CA ALA A 474 16.33 -31.80 14.11
C ALA A 474 15.75 -31.16 15.39
N ALA A 475 14.74 -30.29 15.25
CA ALA A 475 14.07 -29.63 16.37
C ALA A 475 13.11 -30.53 17.16
N LYS A 476 12.70 -31.68 16.59
CA LYS A 476 11.79 -32.67 17.20
C LYS A 476 10.53 -32.04 17.85
N PRO A 477 9.76 -31.22 17.10
CA PRO A 477 8.57 -30.59 17.64
C PRO A 477 7.50 -31.62 18.01
N THR A 478 6.65 -31.31 18.97
CA THR A 478 5.48 -32.15 19.29
C THR A 478 4.51 -32.15 18.11
N SER A 479 3.85 -33.28 17.84
CA SER A 479 2.99 -33.44 16.66
C SER A 479 1.78 -32.48 16.61
N ASP A 480 1.34 -32.00 17.78
CA ASP A 480 0.23 -31.07 17.94
C ASP A 480 0.65 -29.59 17.79
N SER A 481 1.94 -29.28 17.92
CA SER A 481 2.48 -27.92 17.71
C SER A 481 2.40 -27.46 16.26
N ALA A 482 2.47 -26.15 16.01
CA ALA A 482 2.50 -25.61 14.65
C ALA A 482 3.69 -26.16 13.82
N PRO A 483 4.93 -26.21 14.35
CA PRO A 483 6.04 -26.86 13.64
C PRO A 483 5.83 -28.36 13.37
N GLY A 484 5.24 -29.11 14.33
CA GLY A 484 4.95 -30.53 14.15
C GLY A 484 3.91 -30.82 13.08
N GLN A 485 2.83 -30.03 13.06
CA GLN A 485 1.83 -30.09 12.00
C GLN A 485 2.43 -29.70 10.65
N PHE A 486 3.26 -28.65 10.60
CA PHE A 486 3.92 -28.22 9.37
C PHE A 486 4.83 -29.32 8.80
N LEU A 487 5.64 -29.95 9.65
CA LEU A 487 6.47 -31.11 9.28
C LEU A 487 5.62 -32.26 8.71
N ALA A 488 4.50 -32.59 9.36
CA ALA A 488 3.62 -33.66 8.90
C ALA A 488 3.02 -33.36 7.51
N ILE A 489 2.67 -32.10 7.24
CA ILE A 489 2.11 -31.68 5.95
C ILE A 489 3.21 -31.65 4.88
N LEU A 490 4.40 -31.13 5.16
CA LEU A 490 5.52 -31.13 4.21
C LEU A 490 5.95 -32.55 3.81
N LYS A 491 5.78 -33.54 4.69
CA LYS A 491 6.06 -34.96 4.39
C LYS A 491 4.88 -35.69 3.74
N ASN A 492 3.72 -35.05 3.63
CA ASN A 492 2.56 -35.62 2.95
C ASN A 492 2.83 -35.69 1.44
N SER A 493 2.36 -36.75 0.78
CA SER A 493 2.51 -36.89 -0.68
C SER A 493 1.71 -35.86 -1.49
N ASN A 494 0.74 -35.17 -0.87
CA ASN A 494 -0.10 -34.17 -1.51
C ASN A 494 -0.54 -33.05 -0.53
N PRO A 495 0.35 -32.09 -0.22
CA PRO A 495 0.03 -30.95 0.67
C PRO A 495 -1.14 -30.09 0.20
N LEU A 496 -1.34 -29.97 -1.13
CA LEU A 496 -2.48 -29.26 -1.72
C LEU A 496 -3.82 -29.89 -1.34
N GLN A 497 -3.90 -31.22 -1.32
CA GLN A 497 -5.11 -31.93 -0.90
C GLN A 497 -5.39 -31.72 0.58
N VAL A 498 -4.35 -31.73 1.43
CA VAL A 498 -4.51 -31.43 2.87
C VAL A 498 -5.08 -30.02 3.07
N LEU A 499 -4.58 -29.02 2.35
CA LEU A 499 -5.12 -27.67 2.40
C LEU A 499 -6.58 -27.63 1.93
N ARG A 500 -6.90 -28.25 0.79
CA ARG A 500 -8.27 -28.32 0.25
C ARG A 500 -9.25 -28.91 1.26
N GLU A 501 -8.89 -30.02 1.89
CA GLU A 501 -9.72 -30.68 2.91
C GLU A 501 -9.96 -29.79 4.13
N ARG A 502 -8.93 -29.08 4.60
CA ARG A 502 -9.06 -28.11 5.70
C ARG A 502 -9.96 -26.93 5.33
N VAL A 503 -9.83 -26.39 4.13
CA VAL A 503 -10.71 -25.32 3.62
C VAL A 503 -12.16 -25.79 3.55
N GLN A 504 -12.41 -26.98 3.01
CA GLN A 504 -13.76 -27.53 2.91
C GLN A 504 -14.36 -27.82 4.28
N ALA A 505 -13.58 -28.39 5.22
CA ALA A 505 -14.01 -28.63 6.58
C ALA A 505 -14.40 -27.34 7.29
N TYR A 506 -13.62 -26.27 7.11
CA TYR A 506 -13.93 -24.97 7.69
C TYR A 506 -15.17 -24.34 7.07
N SER A 507 -15.27 -24.34 5.74
CA SER A 507 -16.46 -23.85 5.02
C SER A 507 -17.73 -24.57 5.48
N ASN A 508 -17.68 -25.90 5.62
CA ASN A 508 -18.80 -26.70 6.12
C ASN A 508 -19.17 -26.34 7.56
N SER A 509 -18.19 -26.06 8.42
CA SER A 509 -18.43 -25.63 9.81
C SER A 509 -19.14 -24.28 9.86
N ILE A 510 -18.70 -23.31 9.06
CA ILE A 510 -19.34 -21.99 8.96
C ILE A 510 -20.77 -22.11 8.44
N ASP A 511 -20.98 -22.87 7.36
CA ASP A 511 -22.32 -23.10 6.80
C ASP A 511 -23.25 -23.80 7.78
N GLN A 512 -22.73 -24.80 8.50
CA GLN A 512 -23.51 -25.50 9.51
C GLN A 512 -24.01 -24.55 10.61
N LYS A 513 -23.14 -23.65 11.09
CA LYS A 513 -23.47 -22.71 12.18
C LYS A 513 -24.36 -21.55 11.72
N LEU A 514 -24.16 -21.05 10.50
CA LEU A 514 -24.89 -19.89 10.00
C LEU A 514 -26.23 -20.25 9.34
N ASN A 515 -26.32 -21.38 8.62
CA ASN A 515 -27.45 -21.64 7.72
C ASN A 515 -28.23 -22.93 8.05
N LYS A 516 -27.62 -23.90 8.75
CA LYS A 516 -28.25 -25.22 9.03
C LYS A 516 -28.56 -25.47 10.51
N SER A 517 -28.27 -24.51 11.38
CA SER A 517 -28.52 -24.59 12.81
C SER A 517 -29.68 -23.70 13.24
N ASN A 518 -30.06 -23.78 14.51
CA ASN A 518 -31.11 -22.92 15.06
C ASN A 518 -30.64 -21.45 15.14
N GLN A 519 -31.61 -20.54 15.36
CA GLN A 519 -31.36 -19.10 15.41
C GLN A 519 -30.35 -18.70 16.50
N ALA A 520 -30.33 -19.38 17.66
CA ALA A 520 -29.38 -19.07 18.73
C ALA A 520 -27.94 -19.37 18.30
N THR A 521 -27.70 -20.51 17.64
CA THR A 521 -26.39 -20.86 17.07
C THR A 521 -25.94 -19.86 16.02
N ARG A 522 -26.83 -19.46 15.10
CA ARG A 522 -26.53 -18.43 14.09
C ARG A 522 -26.12 -17.11 14.74
N GLN A 523 -26.88 -16.62 15.71
CA GLN A 523 -26.60 -15.36 16.40
C GLN A 523 -25.29 -15.41 17.20
N ALA A 524 -24.98 -16.54 17.84
CA ALA A 524 -23.72 -16.73 18.53
C ALA A 524 -22.53 -16.73 17.55
N GLU A 525 -22.66 -17.38 16.41
CA GLU A 525 -21.60 -17.40 15.39
C GLU A 525 -21.41 -16.02 14.73
N LEU A 526 -22.48 -15.32 14.38
CA LEU A 526 -22.38 -13.94 13.87
C LEU A 526 -21.69 -13.01 14.87
N LYS A 527 -22.02 -13.14 16.16
CA LYS A 527 -21.34 -12.39 17.22
C LYS A 527 -19.85 -12.73 17.25
N ARG A 528 -19.49 -14.02 17.24
CA ARG A 528 -18.08 -14.48 17.24
C ARG A 528 -17.30 -13.91 16.05
N LEU A 529 -17.90 -13.93 14.85
CA LEU A 529 -17.26 -13.38 13.64
C LEU A 529 -17.11 -11.86 13.72
N TYR A 530 -18.09 -11.13 14.25
CA TYR A 530 -17.97 -9.67 14.39
C TYR A 530 -16.97 -9.27 15.49
N ASP A 531 -16.94 -10.01 16.62
CA ASP A 531 -15.91 -9.84 17.66
C ASP A 531 -14.50 -10.06 17.08
N LEU A 532 -14.34 -11.06 16.20
CA LEU A 532 -13.07 -11.30 15.49
C LEU A 532 -12.70 -10.17 14.53
N ALA A 533 -13.68 -9.59 13.81
CA ALA A 533 -13.47 -8.41 12.99
C ALA A 533 -12.93 -7.23 13.82
N ILE A 534 -13.55 -6.96 14.98
CA ILE A 534 -13.10 -5.92 15.92
C ILE A 534 -11.70 -6.23 16.45
N ALA A 535 -11.43 -7.47 16.86
CA ALA A 535 -10.12 -7.87 17.36
C ALA A 535 -9.00 -7.63 16.33
N ARG A 536 -9.25 -7.92 15.05
CA ARG A 536 -8.28 -7.67 13.98
C ARG A 536 -8.07 -6.19 13.69
N ARG A 537 -9.12 -5.37 13.74
CA ARG A 537 -8.99 -3.90 13.66
C ARG A 537 -8.10 -3.37 14.78
N LYS A 538 -8.34 -3.81 16.02
CA LYS A 538 -7.50 -3.47 17.18
C LYS A 538 -6.06 -3.95 17.00
N ALA A 539 -5.85 -5.16 16.51
CA ALA A 539 -4.50 -5.67 16.25
C ALA A 539 -3.68 -4.76 15.32
N VAL A 540 -4.29 -4.15 14.29
CA VAL A 540 -3.60 -3.16 13.45
C VAL A 540 -3.29 -1.88 14.23
N LEU A 541 -4.23 -1.39 15.04
CA LEU A 541 -4.06 -0.17 15.83
C LEU A 541 -3.01 -0.31 16.94
N ASP A 542 -2.89 -1.51 17.52
CA ASP A 542 -1.96 -1.85 18.58
C ASP A 542 -0.58 -2.27 18.05
N ASP A 543 -0.47 -2.58 16.75
CA ASP A 543 0.80 -3.00 16.13
C ASP A 543 1.76 -1.81 15.98
N PRO A 544 3.01 -1.92 16.45
CA PRO A 544 3.96 -0.80 16.49
C PRO A 544 4.44 -0.34 15.10
N VAL A 545 4.20 -1.11 14.05
CA VAL A 545 4.51 -0.75 12.66
C VAL A 545 3.23 -0.38 11.91
N LEU A 546 2.20 -1.24 11.97
CA LEU A 546 1.02 -1.11 11.13
C LEU A 546 0.04 -0.04 11.63
N THR A 547 0.14 0.41 12.88
CA THR A 547 -0.64 1.54 13.39
C THR A 547 -0.42 2.82 12.58
N ALA A 548 0.75 2.97 11.94
CA ALA A 548 1.05 4.09 11.07
C ALA A 548 0.21 4.12 9.78
N LEU A 549 -0.40 2.98 9.41
CA LEU A 549 -1.35 2.95 8.30
C LEU A 549 -2.66 3.68 8.66
N ASN A 550 -2.91 3.95 9.93
CA ASN A 550 -4.02 4.77 10.41
C ASN A 550 -3.60 6.25 10.49
N GLU A 551 -3.70 6.96 9.36
CA GLU A 551 -3.21 8.34 9.25
C GLU A 551 -4.19 9.40 9.80
N THR A 552 -5.45 9.03 10.02
CA THR A 552 -6.54 9.93 10.46
C THR A 552 -6.95 9.74 11.92
N GLY A 553 -6.15 9.01 12.70
CA GLY A 553 -6.38 8.88 14.13
C GLY A 553 -7.52 7.91 14.44
N ASN A 554 -8.74 8.38 14.70
CA ASN A 554 -9.85 7.50 15.10
C ASN A 554 -10.93 7.33 14.01
N GLU A 555 -10.62 7.69 12.77
CA GLU A 555 -11.57 7.75 11.66
C GLU A 555 -11.40 6.61 10.64
N LEU A 556 -10.31 5.83 10.69
CA LEU A 556 -10.12 4.69 9.80
C LEU A 556 -10.88 3.44 10.25
N PHE A 557 -10.63 2.98 11.49
CA PHE A 557 -11.18 1.72 11.98
C PHE A 557 -12.28 1.92 13.02
N PRO A 558 -13.47 1.32 12.82
CA PRO A 558 -14.50 1.29 13.83
C PRO A 558 -14.18 0.26 14.91
N VAL A 559 -13.85 0.76 16.10
CA VAL A 559 -13.53 -0.03 17.29
C VAL A 559 -14.30 0.48 18.51
N PRO A 560 -14.62 -0.37 19.50
CA PRO A 560 -15.22 0.12 20.75
C PRO A 560 -14.28 1.10 21.43
N ASN A 561 -14.82 2.12 22.10
CA ASN A 561 -14.01 3.14 22.77
C ASN A 561 -13.00 2.48 23.73
N THR A 562 -11.72 2.54 23.35
CA THR A 562 -10.60 1.99 24.12
C THR A 562 -9.98 3.04 25.05
N GLY A 563 -10.48 4.28 25.07
CA GLY A 563 -9.81 5.37 25.77
C GLY A 563 -8.46 5.75 25.17
N ILE A 564 -8.17 5.32 23.91
CA ILE A 564 -6.97 5.74 23.19
C ILE A 564 -7.10 7.25 22.92
N ALA A 565 -6.31 8.03 23.64
CA ALA A 565 -6.16 9.45 23.40
C ALA A 565 -5.80 9.63 21.92
N SER A 566 -6.58 10.45 21.22
CA SER A 566 -6.27 10.88 19.86
C SER A 566 -4.80 11.26 19.80
N ALA A 567 -4.04 10.64 18.90
CA ALA A 567 -2.76 11.20 18.51
C ALA A 567 -3.06 12.57 17.93
N THR A 568 -2.98 13.60 18.76
CA THR A 568 -2.98 14.99 18.36
C THR A 568 -1.85 15.12 17.36
N THR A 569 -2.21 15.18 16.07
CA THR A 569 -1.39 15.80 15.06
C THR A 569 -1.16 17.22 15.54
N GLY A 570 0.03 17.46 16.08
CA GLY A 570 0.53 18.82 16.25
C GLY A 570 0.49 19.46 14.87
N GLN A 571 -0.32 20.51 14.76
CA GLN A 571 -0.36 21.41 13.60
C GLN A 571 1.03 21.93 13.25
#